data_AF-A0AAN6PM17-F1
#
_entry.id   AF-A0AAN6PM17-F1
#
_cell.length_a   1.000
_cell.length_b   1.000
_cell.length_c   1.000
_cell.angle_alpha   90.00
_cell.angle_beta   90.00
_cell.angle_gamma   90.00
#
_symmetry.space_group_name_H-M   'P 1'
#
loop_
_entity.id
_entity.type
_entity.pdbx_description
1 polymer ?
#
loop_
_entity_poly.entity_id
_entity_poly.type
_entity_poly.pdbx_seq_one_letter_code
_entity_poly.pdbx_strand_id
1 'polypeptide(L)'
;MDPFDIPIEPIRPPHIEVDPSLRTITRGVPKRAAIDAPVPEVHATTQEHLDNFKRNAVTHVVIQVTISRQIQIFKYIGYQYDWNVPSPFWDFLGRIAAKAIFNDQVHLNELNFVTIGRRKAAGVSGLEGLPPLSVIEVNFKKPQPGQPIEVAWVPARALFTAKIRQWNERAGKPLDHHIPKKLEAEKTGPDVGEAA
;
A
#
# COMPACT_ATOMS: atom_id res chain seq x y z
N MET A 1 -17.24 4.08 -20.93
CA MET A 1 -16.47 5.04 -20.12
C MET A 1 -15.89 4.30 -18.95
N ASP A 2 -14.57 4.39 -18.76
CA ASP A 2 -13.94 3.85 -17.57
C ASP A 2 -14.41 4.71 -16.38
N PRO A 3 -15.04 4.15 -15.33
CA PRO A 3 -15.37 4.92 -14.11
C PRO A 3 -14.13 5.51 -13.42
N PHE A 4 -12.92 5.23 -13.93
CA PHE A 4 -11.64 5.77 -13.49
C PHE A 4 -11.08 6.91 -14.36
N ASP A 5 -11.80 7.35 -15.41
CA ASP A 5 -11.55 8.60 -16.13
C ASP A 5 -12.06 9.81 -15.33
N ILE A 6 -11.80 9.85 -14.02
CA ILE A 6 -11.99 11.07 -13.25
C ILE A 6 -10.87 12.01 -13.70
N PRO A 7 -11.18 13.21 -14.23
CA PRO A 7 -10.17 14.18 -14.61
C PRO A 7 -9.23 14.41 -13.42
N ILE A 8 -8.01 13.92 -13.52
CA ILE A 8 -6.96 14.19 -12.54
C ILE A 8 -6.53 15.63 -12.85
N GLU A 9 -7.21 16.60 -12.25
CA GLU A 9 -6.71 17.97 -12.27
C GLU A 9 -5.26 17.95 -11.74
N PRO A 10 -4.30 18.58 -12.45
CA PRO A 10 -2.95 18.73 -11.94
C PRO A 10 -3.01 19.40 -10.57
N ILE A 11 -2.74 18.64 -9.51
CA ILE A 11 -2.73 19.18 -8.17
C ILE A 11 -1.58 20.16 -8.09
N ARG A 12 -1.89 21.45 -7.91
CA ARG A 12 -0.87 22.47 -7.70
C ARG A 12 -0.01 22.05 -6.51
N PRO A 13 1.33 22.23 -6.59
CA PRO A 13 2.19 22.01 -5.45
C PRO A 13 1.63 22.78 -4.25
N PRO A 14 1.42 22.13 -3.10
CA PRO A 14 0.99 22.86 -1.91
C PRO A 14 2.09 23.86 -1.53
N HIS A 15 1.69 25.01 -0.99
CA HIS A 15 2.65 25.89 -0.33
C HIS A 15 3.19 25.15 0.90
N ILE A 16 4.48 24.84 0.86
CA ILE A 16 5.20 24.18 1.96
C ILE A 16 6.10 25.25 2.56
N GLU A 17 5.80 25.63 3.80
CA GLU A 17 6.68 26.51 4.58
C GLU A 17 8.01 25.79 4.80
N VAL A 18 9.11 26.48 4.48
CA VAL A 18 10.47 25.94 4.60
C VAL A 18 10.96 26.22 6.02
N ASP A 19 11.29 25.17 6.74
CA ASP A 19 11.82 25.24 8.10
C ASP A 19 13.33 24.93 8.06
N PRO A 20 14.22 25.93 8.26
CA PRO A 20 15.66 25.74 8.10
C PRO A 20 16.27 24.82 9.17
N SER A 21 15.53 24.49 10.23
CA SER A 21 15.95 23.50 11.23
C SER A 21 15.79 22.06 10.76
N LEU A 22 15.02 21.83 9.69
CA LEU A 22 14.76 20.50 9.13
C LEU A 22 15.80 20.14 8.07
N ARG A 23 16.19 18.88 8.06
CA ARG A 23 17.09 18.34 7.04
C ARG A 23 16.35 18.17 5.72
N THR A 24 17.07 18.32 4.61
CA THR A 24 16.56 17.96 3.27
C THR A 24 17.06 16.57 2.89
N ILE A 25 16.45 15.97 1.86
CA ILE A 25 16.89 14.68 1.35
C ILE A 25 18.29 14.76 0.73
N THR A 26 19.07 13.69 0.88
CA THR A 26 20.34 13.55 0.14
C THR A 26 20.03 13.26 -1.31
N ARG A 27 20.60 14.05 -2.24
CA ARG A 27 20.41 13.86 -3.69
C ARG A 27 21.53 13.00 -4.28
N GLY A 28 21.25 12.32 -5.38
CA GLY A 28 22.23 11.47 -6.08
C GLY A 28 22.50 10.11 -5.43
N VAL A 29 21.75 9.76 -4.38
CA VAL A 29 21.83 8.45 -3.71
C VAL A 29 20.59 7.60 -4.01
N PRO A 30 20.65 6.27 -3.82
CA PRO A 30 19.47 5.42 -3.90
C PRO A 30 18.34 5.93 -2.99
N LYS A 31 17.08 5.80 -3.42
CA LYS A 31 15.89 6.32 -2.70
C LYS A 31 15.89 6.00 -1.20
N ARG A 32 16.26 4.76 -0.86
CA ARG A 32 16.30 4.25 0.52
C ARG A 32 17.38 4.90 1.39
N ALA A 33 18.43 5.45 0.79
CA ALA A 33 19.52 6.16 1.45
C ALA A 33 19.31 7.69 1.47
N ALA A 34 18.29 8.22 0.78
CA ALA A 34 18.04 9.65 0.70
C ALA A 34 17.47 10.24 2.00
N ILE A 35 16.88 9.41 2.86
CA ILE A 35 16.45 9.75 4.23
C ILE A 35 17.19 8.82 5.19
N ASP A 36 18.13 9.37 5.94
CA ASP A 36 19.01 8.64 6.86
C ASP A 36 18.40 8.46 8.27
N ALA A 37 17.24 9.06 8.53
CA ALA A 37 16.56 8.93 9.80
C ALA A 37 16.29 7.45 10.14
N PRO A 38 16.44 7.05 11.41
CA PRO A 38 15.94 5.75 11.85
C PRO A 38 14.42 5.69 11.66
N VAL A 39 13.89 4.50 11.38
CA VAL A 39 12.43 4.31 11.39
C VAL A 39 11.95 4.50 12.83
N PRO A 40 11.02 5.43 13.11
CA PRO A 40 10.59 5.73 14.47
C PRO A 40 9.91 4.54 15.14
N GLU A 41 9.63 4.65 16.43
CA GLU A 41 8.71 3.72 17.09
C GLU A 41 7.32 3.84 16.46
N VAL A 42 6.64 2.70 16.32
CA VAL A 42 5.37 2.61 15.63
C VAL A 42 4.41 1.72 16.41
N HIS A 43 3.14 2.06 16.35
CA HIS A 43 2.08 1.24 16.92
C HIS A 43 1.01 0.98 15.86
N ALA A 44 0.77 -0.30 15.55
CA ALA A 44 -0.28 -0.68 14.62
C ALA A 44 -1.62 -0.76 15.34
N THR A 45 -2.61 -0.05 14.83
CA THR A 45 -4.01 -0.11 15.27
C THR A 45 -4.85 -0.74 14.16
N THR A 46 -5.72 -1.67 14.55
CA THR A 46 -6.67 -2.34 13.67
C THR A 46 -8.07 -2.18 14.29
N GLN A 47 -9.12 -2.32 13.48
CA GLN A 47 -10.46 -2.44 14.06
C GLN A 47 -10.53 -3.78 14.83
N GLU A 48 -11.00 -3.75 16.08
CA GLU A 48 -11.05 -4.91 17.00
C GLU A 48 -11.75 -6.15 16.41
N HIS A 49 -12.62 -5.99 15.40
CA HIS A 49 -13.29 -7.12 14.74
C HIS A 49 -12.44 -7.81 13.65
N LEU A 50 -11.19 -7.40 13.44
CA LEU A 50 -10.28 -7.98 12.43
C LEU A 50 -9.17 -8.85 13.04
N ASP A 51 -9.27 -9.22 14.31
CA ASP A 51 -8.22 -9.98 15.04
C ASP A 51 -7.89 -11.35 14.41
N ASN A 52 -8.77 -11.91 13.59
CA ASN A 52 -8.51 -13.15 12.82
C ASN A 52 -7.71 -12.95 11.52
N PHE A 53 -7.17 -11.75 11.28
CA PHE A 53 -6.44 -11.44 10.06
C PHE A 53 -5.09 -12.14 10.00
N LYS A 54 -4.90 -13.01 9.00
CA LYS A 54 -3.62 -13.68 8.73
C LYS A 54 -2.63 -12.68 8.10
N ARG A 55 -1.82 -12.02 8.92
CA ARG A 55 -0.76 -11.09 8.48
C ARG A 55 0.17 -11.71 7.43
N ASN A 56 0.47 -13.00 7.58
CA ASN A 56 1.33 -13.77 6.67
C ASN A 56 0.71 -13.97 5.27
N ALA A 57 -0.59 -13.71 5.11
CA ALA A 57 -1.28 -13.80 3.83
C ALA A 57 -1.30 -12.47 3.08
N VAL A 58 -0.87 -11.34 3.67
CA VAL A 58 -0.79 -10.05 2.95
C VAL A 58 0.18 -10.21 1.79
N THR A 59 -0.18 -9.65 0.63
CA THR A 59 0.69 -9.65 -0.55
C THR A 59 1.09 -8.23 -0.93
N HIS A 60 0.19 -7.27 -0.68
CA HIS A 60 0.36 -5.86 -1.06
C HIS A 60 -0.13 -4.92 0.03
N VAL A 61 0.55 -3.79 0.15
CA VAL A 61 0.18 -2.70 1.06
C VAL A 61 -0.13 -1.47 0.21
N VAL A 62 -1.25 -0.81 0.50
CA VAL A 62 -1.63 0.47 -0.10
C VAL A 62 -1.52 1.54 0.97
N ILE A 63 -0.52 2.40 0.86
CA ILE A 63 -0.34 3.52 1.79
C ILE A 63 -1.16 4.70 1.33
N GLN A 64 -2.17 5.09 2.10
CA GLN A 64 -2.92 6.32 1.90
C GLN A 64 -2.52 7.37 2.91
N VAL A 65 -2.04 8.51 2.40
CA VAL A 65 -1.68 9.63 3.27
C VAL A 65 -1.91 10.97 2.55
N THR A 66 -2.45 11.93 3.29
CA THR A 66 -2.61 13.31 2.78
C THR A 66 -1.28 14.03 2.79
N ILE A 67 -1.13 15.05 1.95
CA ILE A 67 0.09 15.85 1.89
C ILE A 67 0.44 16.47 3.25
N SER A 68 -0.55 17.06 3.92
CA SER A 68 -0.39 17.65 5.25
C SER A 68 0.09 16.62 6.27
N ARG A 69 -0.37 15.38 6.17
CA ARG A 69 0.07 14.29 7.06
C ARG A 69 1.49 13.84 6.73
N GLN A 70 1.90 13.80 5.46
CA GLN A 70 3.29 13.56 5.09
C GLN A 70 4.20 14.63 5.69
N ILE A 71 3.86 15.91 5.52
CA ILE A 71 4.61 17.03 6.11
C ILE A 71 4.76 16.85 7.63
N GLN A 72 3.68 16.49 8.34
CA GLN A 72 3.73 16.25 9.79
C GLN A 72 4.63 15.07 10.17
N ILE A 73 4.59 13.96 9.44
CA ILE A 73 5.44 12.78 9.68
C ILE A 73 6.91 13.11 9.42
N PHE A 74 7.21 13.80 8.34
CA PHE A 74 8.59 14.15 8.01
C PHE A 74 9.16 15.19 8.96
N LYS A 75 8.35 16.19 9.35
CA LYS A 75 8.75 17.13 10.41
C LYS A 75 9.03 16.40 11.73
N TYR A 76 8.24 15.39 12.09
CA TYR A 76 8.45 14.59 13.29
C TYR A 76 9.80 13.85 13.30
N ILE A 77 10.30 13.41 12.15
CA ILE A 77 11.63 12.77 12.02
C ILE A 77 12.76 13.75 11.63
N GLY A 78 12.49 15.06 11.68
CA GLY A 78 13.48 16.10 11.40
C GLY A 78 13.79 16.33 9.91
N TYR A 79 12.83 16.08 9.02
CA TYR A 79 12.96 16.24 7.57
C TYR A 79 11.94 17.21 6.96
N GLN A 80 12.42 18.04 6.05
CA GLN A 80 11.60 18.89 5.19
C GLN A 80 11.02 18.02 4.07
N TYR A 81 9.70 17.98 3.97
CA TYR A 81 9.03 17.29 2.87
C TYR A 81 9.19 18.08 1.56
N ASP A 82 9.65 17.40 0.50
CA ASP A 82 9.83 17.96 -0.85
C ASP A 82 8.84 17.28 -1.82
N TRP A 83 7.86 18.06 -2.28
CA TRP A 83 6.84 17.59 -3.22
C TRP A 83 7.40 17.20 -4.59
N ASN A 84 8.51 17.81 -5.00
CA ASN A 84 9.09 17.62 -6.33
C ASN A 84 9.87 16.31 -6.42
N VAL A 85 10.26 15.73 -5.28
CA VAL A 85 11.01 14.47 -5.21
C VAL A 85 10.29 13.50 -4.25
N PRO A 86 9.10 13.00 -4.61
CA PRO A 86 8.24 12.28 -3.67
C PRO A 86 8.75 10.86 -3.33
N SER A 87 9.56 10.23 -4.20
CA SER A 87 9.88 8.80 -4.07
C SER A 87 10.65 8.42 -2.79
N PRO A 88 11.69 9.16 -2.33
CA PRO A 88 12.31 8.90 -1.03
C PRO A 88 11.33 8.93 0.15
N PHE A 89 10.35 9.83 0.11
CA PHE A 89 9.33 9.94 1.15
C PHE A 89 8.38 8.72 1.12
N TRP A 90 8.00 8.23 -0.05
CA TRP A 90 7.20 7.00 -0.18
C TRP A 90 7.94 5.76 0.27
N ASP A 91 9.22 5.62 -0.07
CA ASP A 91 10.08 4.55 0.41
C ASP A 91 10.12 4.54 1.95
N PHE A 92 10.33 5.72 2.56
CA PHE A 92 10.36 5.85 4.01
C PHE A 92 9.02 5.52 4.66
N LEU A 93 7.90 6.02 4.13
CA LEU A 93 6.56 5.64 4.61
C LEU A 93 6.31 4.14 4.46
N GLY A 94 6.82 3.53 3.38
CA GLY A 94 6.88 2.08 3.18
C GLY A 94 7.54 1.37 4.34
N ARG A 95 8.71 1.85 4.77
CA ARG A 95 9.44 1.30 5.93
C ARG A 95 8.65 1.45 7.23
N ILE A 96 8.03 2.60 7.49
CA ILE A 96 7.19 2.78 8.69
C ILE A 96 6.01 1.79 8.69
N ALA A 97 5.34 1.62 7.54
CA ALA A 97 4.25 0.65 7.40
C ALA A 97 4.74 -0.80 7.57
N ALA A 98 5.89 -1.14 7.00
CA ALA A 98 6.49 -2.47 7.13
C ALA A 98 6.79 -2.79 8.60
N LYS A 99 7.40 -1.84 9.31
CA LYS A 99 7.66 -1.94 10.75
C LYS A 99 6.38 -2.14 11.55
N ALA A 100 5.35 -1.33 11.28
CA ALA A 100 4.12 -1.38 12.06
C ALA A 100 3.34 -2.69 11.86
N ILE A 101 3.22 -3.15 10.61
CA ILE A 101 2.35 -4.29 10.28
C ILE A 101 3.10 -5.63 10.45
N PHE A 102 4.37 -5.68 10.06
CA PHE A 102 5.16 -6.92 9.96
C PHE A 102 6.37 -6.94 10.90
N ASN A 103 6.52 -5.96 11.80
CA ASN A 103 7.63 -5.89 12.75
C ASN A 103 9.02 -5.96 12.06
N ASP A 104 9.19 -5.17 10.99
CA ASP A 104 10.41 -5.08 10.17
C ASP A 104 10.83 -6.38 9.45
N GLN A 105 9.97 -7.41 9.41
CA GLN A 105 10.29 -8.68 8.75
C GLN A 105 10.28 -8.61 7.21
N VAL A 106 9.75 -7.53 6.62
CA VAL A 106 9.42 -7.48 5.20
C VAL A 106 10.01 -6.24 4.53
N HIS A 107 10.63 -6.46 3.37
CA HIS A 107 11.05 -5.39 2.47
C HIS A 107 9.93 -5.05 1.50
N LEU A 108 9.31 -3.89 1.70
CA LEU A 108 8.27 -3.40 0.82
C LEU A 108 8.92 -2.66 -0.37
N ASN A 109 8.84 -3.23 -1.57
CA ASN A 109 9.25 -2.61 -2.83
C ASN A 109 8.11 -1.79 -3.43
N GLU A 110 8.36 -0.50 -3.66
CA GLU A 110 7.43 0.43 -4.32
C GLU A 110 7.05 -0.11 -5.70
N LEU A 111 5.78 -0.49 -5.89
CA LEU A 111 5.25 -0.90 -7.19
C LEU A 111 4.88 0.32 -8.03
N ASN A 112 4.05 1.18 -7.46
CA ASN A 112 3.58 2.40 -8.10
C ASN A 112 2.93 3.34 -7.08
N PHE A 113 2.85 4.63 -7.40
CA PHE A 113 2.06 5.59 -6.64
C PHE A 113 1.06 6.29 -7.55
N VAL A 114 -0.17 6.46 -7.07
CA VAL A 114 -1.23 7.21 -7.75
C VAL A 114 -1.75 8.28 -6.81
N THR A 115 -1.98 9.46 -7.35
CA THR A 115 -2.62 10.55 -6.63
C THR A 115 -4.11 10.54 -6.93
N ILE A 116 -4.95 10.44 -5.90
CA ILE A 116 -6.42 10.44 -6.00
C ILE A 116 -6.94 11.60 -5.14
N GLY A 117 -7.32 12.70 -5.78
CA GLY A 117 -7.65 13.95 -5.08
C GLY A 117 -6.51 14.37 -4.14
N ARG A 118 -6.80 14.81 -2.91
CA ARG A 118 -5.76 15.21 -1.93
C ARG A 118 -5.00 14.06 -1.27
N ARG A 119 -5.28 12.81 -1.63
CA ARG A 119 -4.63 11.62 -1.07
C ARG A 119 -3.70 11.02 -2.11
N LYS A 120 -2.50 10.66 -1.68
CA LYS A 120 -1.63 9.82 -2.49
C LYS A 120 -1.70 8.39 -1.96
N ALA A 121 -1.78 7.45 -2.87
CA ALA A 121 -1.80 6.02 -2.62
C ALA A 121 -0.54 5.40 -3.23
N ALA A 122 0.28 4.70 -2.45
CA ALA A 122 1.39 3.91 -2.98
C ALA A 122 1.10 2.41 -2.77
N GLY A 123 1.13 1.65 -3.86
CA GLY A 123 1.14 0.18 -3.81
C GLY A 123 2.56 -0.30 -3.57
N VAL A 124 2.73 -1.20 -2.61
CA VAL A 124 4.04 -1.73 -2.23
C VAL A 124 3.94 -3.25 -2.11
N SER A 125 4.84 -3.99 -2.74
CA SER A 125 4.91 -5.46 -2.68
C SER A 125 6.15 -5.89 -1.92
N GLY A 126 6.03 -6.84 -1.00
CA GLY A 126 7.19 -7.39 -0.28
C GLY A 126 7.09 -8.87 0.06
N LEU A 127 6.02 -9.54 -0.36
CA LEU A 127 5.72 -10.90 0.05
C LEU A 127 5.61 -11.76 -1.21
N GLU A 128 6.55 -12.70 -1.37
CA GLU A 128 6.41 -13.78 -2.35
C GLU A 128 5.19 -14.61 -1.93
N GLY A 129 4.09 -14.41 -2.62
CA GLY A 129 2.84 -15.08 -2.34
C GLY A 129 2.08 -15.21 -3.64
N LEU A 130 1.99 -16.45 -4.14
CA LEU A 130 1.01 -16.81 -5.16
C LEU A 130 -0.39 -16.47 -4.63
N PRO A 131 -1.35 -16.15 -5.53
CA PRO A 131 -2.72 -15.77 -5.18
C PRO A 131 -3.35 -16.66 -4.10
N PRO A 132 -4.28 -16.09 -3.29
CA PRO A 132 -5.06 -14.89 -3.58
C PRO A 132 -4.41 -13.55 -3.19
N LEU A 133 -4.67 -12.51 -3.99
CA LEU A 133 -4.34 -11.11 -3.70
C LEU A 133 -4.97 -10.68 -2.37
N SER A 134 -4.15 -10.61 -1.32
CA SER A 134 -4.51 -9.97 -0.06
C SER A 134 -3.87 -8.59 0.00
N VAL A 135 -4.72 -7.57 0.06
CA VAL A 135 -4.30 -6.16 0.02
C VAL A 135 -4.83 -5.46 1.26
N ILE A 136 -3.98 -4.69 1.93
CA ILE A 136 -4.38 -3.82 3.04
C ILE A 136 -4.23 -2.35 2.69
N GLU A 137 -5.15 -1.53 3.18
CA GLU A 137 -5.02 -0.07 3.18
C GLU A 137 -4.41 0.37 4.51
N VAL A 138 -3.33 1.15 4.43
CA VAL A 138 -2.62 1.70 5.57
C VAL A 138 -2.79 3.21 5.60
N ASN A 139 -3.13 3.74 6.77
CA ASN A 139 -3.27 5.17 7.03
C ASN A 139 -2.41 5.55 8.24
N PHE A 140 -1.81 6.73 8.20
CA PHE A 140 -1.03 7.26 9.33
C PHE A 140 -1.87 8.23 10.15
N LYS A 141 -1.91 8.06 11.48
CA LYS A 141 -2.46 9.07 12.40
C LYS A 141 -1.48 10.22 12.59
N LYS A 142 -1.95 11.30 13.25
CA LYS A 142 -1.14 12.50 13.46
C LYS A 142 -0.03 12.13 14.43
N PRO A 143 1.26 12.33 14.08
CA PRO A 143 2.33 12.12 15.04
C PRO A 143 2.12 13.02 16.27
N GLN A 144 2.27 12.44 17.46
CA GLN A 144 2.26 13.17 18.73
C GLN A 144 3.69 13.22 19.27
N PRO A 145 4.16 14.37 19.78
CA PRO A 145 5.51 14.48 20.34
C PRO A 145 5.76 13.43 21.42
N GLY A 146 6.89 12.73 21.34
CA GLY A 146 7.28 11.70 22.32
C GLY A 146 6.45 10.41 22.30
N GLN A 147 5.50 10.26 21.37
CA GLN A 147 4.72 9.04 21.22
C GLN A 147 5.10 8.29 19.93
N PRO A 148 4.96 6.95 19.90
CA PRO A 148 5.08 6.18 18.67
C PRO A 148 4.13 6.68 17.58
N ILE A 149 4.53 6.54 16.31
CA ILE A 149 3.64 6.84 15.18
C ILE A 149 2.56 5.75 15.11
N GLU A 150 1.31 6.16 15.25
CA GLU A 150 0.17 5.27 15.09
C GLU A 150 -0.16 5.04 13.61
N VAL A 151 -0.18 3.77 13.23
CA VAL A 151 -0.49 3.29 11.88
C VAL A 151 -1.79 2.50 11.95
N ALA A 152 -2.84 3.00 11.30
CA ALA A 152 -4.12 2.31 11.19
C ALA A 152 -4.16 1.50 9.90
N TRP A 153 -4.68 0.28 9.93
CA TRP A 153 -4.85 -0.52 8.72
C TRP A 153 -6.19 -1.25 8.68
N VAL A 154 -6.66 -1.52 7.46
CA VAL A 154 -7.88 -2.29 7.17
C VAL A 154 -7.68 -3.12 5.89
N PRO A 155 -8.47 -4.18 5.66
CA PRO A 155 -8.56 -4.80 4.34
C PRO A 155 -8.87 -3.75 3.27
N ALA A 156 -8.16 -3.82 2.15
CA ALA A 156 -8.33 -2.84 1.10
C ALA A 156 -9.68 -2.99 0.41
N ARG A 157 -10.27 -1.85 0.06
CA ARG A 157 -11.48 -1.78 -0.76
C ARG A 157 -11.22 -2.40 -2.13
N ALA A 158 -12.27 -2.98 -2.71
CA ALA A 158 -12.22 -3.66 -4.02
C ALA A 158 -11.56 -2.81 -5.12
N LEU A 159 -11.74 -1.49 -5.08
CA LEU A 159 -11.10 -0.55 -5.98
C LEU A 159 -9.57 -0.64 -5.97
N PHE A 160 -8.95 -0.66 -4.79
CA PHE A 160 -7.50 -0.74 -4.67
C PHE A 160 -6.98 -2.12 -5.06
N THR A 161 -7.72 -3.18 -4.69
CA THR A 161 -7.41 -4.54 -5.13
C THR A 161 -7.43 -4.65 -6.65
N ALA A 162 -8.40 -4.02 -7.33
CA ALA A 162 -8.45 -3.97 -8.79
C ALA A 162 -7.29 -3.17 -9.41
N LYS A 163 -6.89 -2.05 -8.82
CA LYS A 163 -5.73 -1.27 -9.29
C LYS A 163 -4.41 -2.01 -9.12
N ILE A 164 -4.21 -2.68 -7.98
CA ILE A 164 -3.03 -3.52 -7.75
C ILE A 164 -2.98 -4.66 -8.78
N ARG A 165 -4.12 -5.30 -9.05
CA ARG A 165 -4.23 -6.32 -10.10
C ARG A 165 -3.78 -5.79 -11.46
N GLN A 166 -4.31 -4.64 -11.88
CA GLN A 166 -3.91 -3.98 -13.13
C GLN A 166 -2.41 -3.65 -13.18
N TRP A 167 -1.82 -3.21 -12.07
CA TRP A 167 -0.37 -2.94 -12.02
C TRP A 167 0.45 -4.21 -12.16
N ASN A 168 0.04 -5.31 -11.52
CA ASN A 168 0.74 -6.59 -11.65
C ASN A 168 0.66 -7.15 -13.08
N GLU A 169 -0.50 -7.04 -13.73
CA GLU A 169 -0.67 -7.43 -15.15
C GLU A 169 0.27 -6.64 -16.06
N ARG A 170 0.35 -5.31 -15.90
CA ARG A 170 1.25 -4.45 -16.68
C ARG A 170 2.72 -4.75 -16.43
N ALA A 171 3.06 -5.18 -15.22
CA ALA A 171 4.42 -5.55 -14.84
C ALA A 171 4.80 -6.98 -15.29
N GLY A 172 3.91 -7.70 -15.98
CA GLY A 172 4.15 -9.08 -16.42
C GLY A 172 4.20 -10.11 -15.28
N LYS A 173 3.66 -9.78 -14.10
CA LYS A 173 3.57 -10.73 -12.98
C LYS A 173 2.33 -11.61 -13.17
N PRO A 174 2.45 -12.95 -13.24
CA PRO A 174 1.32 -13.83 -13.50
C PRO A 174 0.28 -13.77 -12.36
N LEU A 175 -1.00 -13.77 -12.74
CA LEU A 175 -2.15 -13.87 -11.84
C LEU A 175 -2.89 -15.18 -12.16
N ASP A 176 -2.76 -16.20 -11.31
CA ASP A 176 -3.57 -17.40 -11.51
C ASP A 176 -5.05 -17.06 -11.33
N HIS A 177 -5.78 -17.17 -12.44
CA HIS A 177 -7.23 -17.11 -12.51
C HIS A 177 -7.80 -18.41 -11.93
N HIS A 178 -7.78 -18.57 -10.60
CA HIS A 178 -8.69 -19.53 -9.97
C HIS A 178 -10.09 -18.92 -9.91
N ILE A 179 -10.76 -18.94 -11.07
CA ILE A 179 -12.20 -19.13 -11.08
C ILE A 179 -12.38 -20.57 -10.60
N PRO A 180 -13.05 -20.85 -9.47
CA PRO A 180 -13.40 -22.23 -9.17
C PRO A 180 -14.23 -22.72 -10.35
N LYS A 181 -13.70 -23.67 -11.12
CA LYS A 181 -14.49 -24.44 -12.08
C LYS A 181 -15.64 -25.00 -11.26
N LYS A 182 -16.83 -24.46 -11.52
CA LYS A 182 -18.10 -25.06 -11.15
C LYS A 182 -17.96 -26.54 -11.50
N LEU A 183 -17.95 -27.42 -10.50
CA LEU A 183 -18.09 -28.85 -10.76
C LEU A 183 -19.35 -28.97 -11.61
N GLU A 184 -19.17 -29.29 -12.90
CA GLU A 184 -20.29 -29.74 -13.69
C GLU A 184 -20.75 -31.03 -13.02
N ALA A 185 -21.97 -30.97 -12.49
CA ALA A 185 -22.67 -32.12 -11.99
C ALA A 185 -22.63 -33.17 -13.09
N GLU A 186 -21.91 -34.25 -12.80
CA GLU A 186 -21.91 -35.50 -13.52
C GLU A 186 -23.38 -35.91 -13.70
N LYS A 187 -23.93 -35.67 -14.89
CA LYS A 187 -25.22 -36.21 -15.29
C LYS A 187 -25.00 -37.70 -15.55
N THR A 188 -25.03 -38.50 -14.49
CA THR A 188 -25.37 -39.92 -14.60
C THR A 188 -26.84 -39.99 -15.01
N GLY A 189 -27.08 -40.02 -16.32
CA GLY A 189 -28.33 -40.52 -16.89
C GLY A 189 -28.29 -42.06 -16.93
N PRO A 190 -29.39 -42.75 -16.61
CA PRO A 190 -29.40 -44.21 -16.63
C PRO A 190 -29.47 -44.71 -18.07
N ASP A 191 -28.60 -45.67 -18.39
CA ASP A 191 -28.67 -46.44 -19.64
C ASP A 191 -29.78 -47.49 -19.47
N VAL A 192 -30.93 -47.25 -20.10
CA VAL A 192 -32.05 -48.18 -20.20
C VAL A 192 -32.37 -48.36 -21.68
N GLY A 193 -32.20 -49.59 -22.16
CA GLY A 193 -32.62 -50.09 -23.48
C GLY A 193 -31.75 -51.29 -23.87
N GLU A 194 -32.08 -52.53 -23.50
CA GLU A 194 -33.02 -53.44 -24.21
C GLU A 194 -32.44 -53.82 -25.60
N ALA A 195 -32.20 -55.08 -25.99
CA ALA A 195 -32.99 -56.29 -25.85
C ALA A 195 -32.12 -57.55 -26.07
N ALA A 196 -32.60 -58.69 -25.57
CA ALA A 196 -32.38 -60.00 -26.15
C ALA A 196 -33.66 -60.44 -26.87
#